data_AF-A0A976LN40-F1
#
_entry.id   AF-A0A976LN40-F1
#
_cell.length_a   1.000
_cell.length_b   1.000
_cell.length_c   1.000
_cell.angle_alpha   90.00
_cell.angle_beta   90.00
_cell.angle_gamma   90.00
#
_symmetry.space_group_name_H-M   'P 1'
#
loop_
_entity.id
_entity.type
_entity.pdbx_description
1 polymer ?
#
loop_
_entity_poly.entity_id
_entity_poly.type
_entity_poly.pdbx_seq_one_letter_code
_entity_poly.pdbx_strand_id
1 'polypeptide(L)'
;MGKEGKDMSEKSRTKFRAERKISHGEAVRHLTDQIRTIAKRAVTEYKLDFDDIIKSECGDIDRIEHMLDGMLDFCFDKNMIGVFKKLCRYYYDIDQSAAVAYVCAYRDMWDPEEERPWADKDIDKEE
;
A
#
# COMPACT_ATOMS: atom_id res chain seq x y z
N MET A 1 45.73 5.62 47.96
CA MET A 1 44.25 5.61 48.02
C MET A 1 43.74 6.24 46.73
N GLY A 2 43.14 5.49 45.81
CA GLY A 2 42.73 6.05 44.53
C GLY A 2 42.34 5.02 43.49
N LYS A 3 41.17 4.39 43.65
CA LYS A 3 40.58 3.52 42.62
C LYS A 3 39.04 3.54 42.55
N GLU A 4 38.35 4.54 43.09
CA GLU A 4 36.88 4.55 43.08
C GLU A 4 36.25 5.61 42.15
N GLY A 5 37.06 6.40 41.43
CA GLY A 5 36.57 7.47 40.56
C GLY A 5 36.39 7.14 39.06
N LYS A 6 36.83 5.96 38.59
CA LYS A 6 36.85 5.63 37.14
C LYS A 6 35.63 4.85 36.65
N ASP A 7 34.99 4.06 37.51
CA ASP A 7 33.90 3.15 37.12
C ASP A 7 32.57 3.85 36.81
N MET A 8 32.32 5.05 37.36
CA MET A 8 31.08 5.81 37.09
C MET A 8 31.04 6.47 35.69
N SER A 9 32.22 6.79 35.15
CA SER A 9 32.37 7.43 33.82
C SER A 9 32.25 6.41 32.68
N GLU A 10 32.69 5.18 32.91
CA GLU A 10 32.76 4.13 31.88
C GLU A 10 31.41 3.42 31.70
N LYS A 11 30.64 3.23 32.79
CA LYS A 11 29.24 2.78 32.74
C LYS A 11 28.32 3.75 32.00
N SER A 12 28.58 5.06 32.12
CA SER A 12 27.79 6.08 31.43
C SER A 12 28.07 6.11 29.92
N ARG A 13 29.32 5.85 29.50
CA ARG A 13 29.73 5.78 28.07
C ARG A 13 29.26 4.49 27.37
N THR A 14 29.22 3.38 28.09
CA THR A 14 28.66 2.11 27.58
C THR A 14 27.14 2.15 27.51
N LYS A 15 26.46 2.81 28.45
CA LYS A 15 25.01 3.04 28.41
C LYS A 15 24.58 3.96 27.26
N PHE A 16 25.37 4.98 26.93
CA PHE A 16 25.14 5.84 25.75
C PHE A 16 25.42 5.13 24.41
N ARG A 17 26.33 4.16 24.38
CA ARG A 17 26.62 3.36 23.17
C ARG A 17 25.55 2.29 22.88
N ALA A 18 24.78 1.91 23.91
CA ALA A 18 23.58 1.10 23.76
C ALA A 18 22.36 1.92 23.27
N GLU A 19 22.47 3.25 23.23
CA GLU A 19 21.42 4.13 22.73
C GLU A 19 21.61 4.40 21.23
N ARG A 20 20.77 3.72 20.46
CA ARG A 20 20.31 4.08 19.11
C ARG A 20 21.38 4.14 18.01
N LYS A 21 21.70 2.96 17.50
CA LYS A 21 21.56 2.77 16.04
C LYS A 21 20.37 1.87 15.85
N ILE A 22 19.19 2.47 15.64
CA ILE A 22 18.11 1.72 14.98
C ILE A 22 18.75 1.26 13.67
N SER A 23 18.91 -0.05 13.50
CA SER A 23 19.42 -0.56 12.23
C SER A 23 18.49 -0.05 11.14
N HIS A 24 19.00 0.36 9.98
CA HIS A 24 18.15 0.82 8.87
C HIS A 24 17.02 -0.19 8.59
N GLY A 25 17.27 -1.50 8.78
CA GLY A 25 16.25 -2.54 8.69
C GLY A 25 15.17 -2.49 9.79
N GLU A 26 15.47 -2.07 11.02
CA GLU A 26 14.48 -1.87 12.07
C GLU A 26 13.57 -0.67 11.79
N ALA A 27 14.15 0.43 11.29
CA ALA A 27 13.38 1.59 10.87
C ALA A 27 12.41 1.24 9.73
N VAL A 28 12.90 0.51 8.72
CA VAL A 28 12.07 0.01 7.60
C VAL A 28 10.97 -0.93 8.10
N ARG A 29 11.27 -1.85 9.02
CA ARG A 29 10.23 -2.72 9.63
C ARG A 29 9.15 -1.92 10.33
N HIS A 30 9.54 -0.91 11.11
CA HIS A 30 8.59 -0.04 11.79
C HIS A 30 7.68 0.71 10.82
N LEU A 31 8.24 1.26 9.73
CA LEU A 31 7.46 1.91 8.67
C LEU A 31 6.51 0.91 7.99
N THR A 32 6.97 -0.31 7.73
CA THR A 32 6.13 -1.38 7.15
C THR A 32 4.93 -1.72 8.06
N ASP A 33 5.14 -1.76 9.38
CA ASP A 33 4.07 -1.99 10.35
C ASP A 33 3.06 -0.85 10.39
N GLN A 34 3.52 0.39 10.27
CA GLN A 34 2.65 1.56 10.15
C GLN A 34 1.84 1.53 8.86
N ILE A 35 2.47 1.27 7.71
CA ILE A 35 1.79 1.14 6.40
C ILE A 35 0.71 0.05 6.47
N ARG A 36 1.03 -1.11 7.04
CA ARG A 36 0.05 -2.20 7.22
C ARG A 36 -1.11 -1.80 8.12
N THR A 37 -0.85 -1.01 9.15
CA THR A 37 -1.90 -0.50 10.04
C THR A 37 -2.82 0.47 9.32
N ILE A 38 -2.25 1.38 8.52
CA ILE A 38 -2.99 2.32 7.68
C ILE A 38 -3.83 1.55 6.66
N ALA A 39 -3.26 0.57 5.96
CA ALA A 39 -3.97 -0.23 4.96
C ALA A 39 -5.19 -0.95 5.56
N LYS A 40 -5.04 -1.56 6.74
CA LYS A 40 -6.17 -2.19 7.45
C LYS A 40 -7.29 -1.21 7.78
N ARG A 41 -6.93 0.01 8.19
CA ARG A 41 -7.90 1.07 8.44
C ARG A 41 -8.57 1.51 7.15
N ALA A 42 -7.80 1.78 6.09
CA ALA A 42 -8.33 2.14 4.78
C ALA A 42 -9.34 1.11 4.29
N VAL A 43 -9.03 -0.19 4.37
CA VAL A 43 -9.98 -1.26 4.01
C VAL A 43 -11.29 -1.19 4.80
N THR A 44 -11.24 -0.77 6.06
CA THR A 44 -12.44 -0.63 6.90
C THR A 44 -13.28 0.54 6.42
N GLU A 45 -12.68 1.72 6.24
CA GLU A 45 -13.39 2.92 5.81
C GLU A 45 -13.97 2.73 4.39
N TYR A 46 -13.16 2.26 3.44
CA TYR A 46 -13.61 2.02 2.07
C TYR A 46 -14.70 0.96 1.95
N LYS A 47 -14.77 0.00 2.87
CA LYS A 47 -15.89 -0.96 2.90
C LYS A 47 -17.20 -0.28 3.30
N LEU A 48 -17.16 0.68 4.21
CA LEU A 48 -18.35 1.44 4.60
C LEU A 48 -18.87 2.26 3.42
N ASP A 49 -17.97 2.95 2.72
CA ASP A 49 -18.32 3.76 1.54
C ASP A 49 -18.80 2.88 0.37
N PHE A 50 -18.14 1.74 0.15
CA PHE A 50 -18.58 0.73 -0.82
C PHE A 50 -19.98 0.23 -0.51
N ASP A 51 -20.26 -0.17 0.73
CA ASP A 51 -21.57 -0.67 1.12
C ASP A 51 -22.66 0.41 0.92
N ASP A 52 -22.35 1.68 1.15
CA ASP A 52 -23.27 2.79 0.90
C ASP A 52 -23.56 2.96 -0.61
N ILE A 53 -22.52 2.96 -1.46
CA ILE A 53 -22.67 3.03 -2.92
C ILE A 53 -23.54 1.88 -3.45
N ILE A 54 -23.28 0.65 -3.01
CA ILE A 54 -24.03 -0.52 -3.48
C ILE A 54 -25.48 -0.49 -2.99
N LYS A 55 -25.72 -0.16 -1.71
CA LYS A 55 -27.09 -0.13 -1.15
C LYS A 55 -27.94 0.99 -1.73
N SER A 56 -27.32 2.11 -2.07
CA SER A 56 -28.01 3.25 -2.68
C SER A 56 -28.13 3.14 -4.20
N GLU A 57 -27.56 2.09 -4.82
CA GLU A 57 -27.44 1.94 -6.27
C GLU A 57 -26.88 3.21 -6.92
N CYS A 58 -25.85 3.79 -6.29
CA CYS A 58 -25.28 5.06 -6.69
C CYS A 58 -24.60 4.97 -8.06
N GLY A 59 -25.15 5.68 -9.06
CA GLY A 59 -24.56 5.84 -10.40
C GLY A 59 -23.71 7.10 -10.58
N ASP A 60 -23.28 7.73 -9.49
CA ASP A 60 -22.42 8.92 -9.54
C ASP A 60 -20.98 8.50 -9.91
N ILE A 61 -20.62 8.77 -11.16
CA ILE A 61 -19.33 8.38 -11.74
C ILE A 61 -18.17 8.99 -10.96
N ASP A 62 -18.20 10.30 -10.69
CA ASP A 62 -17.11 11.01 -10.02
C ASP A 62 -16.87 10.41 -8.63
N ARG A 63 -17.95 10.05 -7.91
CA ARG A 63 -17.85 9.41 -6.61
C ARG A 63 -17.21 8.02 -6.68
N ILE A 64 -17.60 7.22 -7.68
CA ILE A 64 -17.07 5.86 -7.86
C ILE A 64 -15.60 5.90 -8.26
N GLU A 65 -15.24 6.75 -9.23
CA GLU A 65 -13.86 6.92 -9.72
C GLU A 65 -12.95 7.41 -8.60
N HIS A 66 -13.38 8.42 -7.83
CA HIS A 66 -12.60 8.90 -6.69
C HIS A 66 -12.35 7.81 -5.64
N MET A 67 -13.33 6.94 -5.43
CA MET A 67 -13.16 5.78 -4.54
C MET A 67 -12.20 4.74 -5.13
N LEU A 68 -12.28 4.45 -6.43
CA LEU A 68 -11.37 3.53 -7.12
C LEU A 68 -9.91 4.04 -7.10
N ASP A 69 -9.69 5.32 -7.38
CA ASP A 69 -8.38 5.98 -7.34
C ASP A 69 -7.74 5.81 -5.95
N GLY A 70 -8.49 6.12 -4.90
CA GLY A 70 -7.97 5.99 -3.54
C GLY A 70 -7.77 4.53 -3.09
N MET A 71 -8.58 3.59 -3.57
CA MET A 71 -8.37 2.15 -3.29
C MET A 71 -7.10 1.60 -3.97
N LEU A 72 -6.73 2.10 -5.15
CA LEU A 72 -5.54 1.64 -5.90
C LEU A 72 -4.26 1.79 -5.08
N ASP A 73 -4.12 2.88 -4.31
CA ASP A 73 -2.99 3.15 -3.43
C ASP A 73 -2.77 2.05 -2.38
N PHE A 74 -3.83 1.32 -2.02
CA PHE A 74 -3.81 0.28 -0.99
C PHE A 74 -3.93 -1.14 -1.55
N CYS A 75 -3.92 -1.32 -2.88
CA CYS A 75 -4.10 -2.62 -3.52
C CYS A 75 -2.94 -3.61 -3.32
N PHE A 76 -1.85 -3.21 -2.66
CA PHE A 76 -0.86 -4.13 -2.08
C PHE A 76 -1.44 -5.00 -0.95
N ASP A 77 -2.51 -4.58 -0.29
CA ASP A 77 -3.23 -5.38 0.70
C ASP A 77 -4.30 -6.27 0.04
N LYS A 78 -4.24 -7.57 0.33
CA LYS A 78 -5.15 -8.58 -0.25
C LYS A 78 -6.62 -8.36 0.10
N ASN A 79 -6.94 -7.63 1.16
CA ASN A 79 -8.32 -7.30 1.50
C ASN A 79 -8.81 -6.12 0.67
N MET A 80 -7.94 -5.15 0.38
CA MET A 80 -8.28 -4.00 -0.47
C MET A 80 -8.61 -4.43 -1.89
N ILE A 81 -7.75 -5.26 -2.51
CA ILE A 81 -8.00 -5.77 -3.87
C ILE A 81 -9.34 -6.51 -3.97
N GLY A 82 -9.79 -7.16 -2.89
CA GLY A 82 -11.09 -7.82 -2.83
C GLY A 82 -12.26 -6.84 -2.92
N VAL A 83 -12.15 -5.66 -2.31
CA VAL A 83 -13.15 -4.58 -2.37
C VAL A 83 -13.08 -3.88 -3.73
N PHE A 84 -11.88 -3.49 -4.15
CA PHE A 84 -11.61 -2.86 -5.44
C PHE A 84 -12.21 -3.63 -6.61
N LYS A 85 -11.96 -4.95 -6.69
CA LYS A 85 -12.52 -5.81 -7.75
C LYS A 85 -14.05 -5.87 -7.75
N LYS A 86 -14.69 -5.76 -6.59
CA LYS A 86 -16.16 -5.73 -6.50
C LYS A 86 -16.70 -4.40 -7.01
N LEU A 87 -16.05 -3.29 -6.65
CA LEU A 87 -16.43 -1.98 -7.16
C LEU A 87 -16.22 -1.87 -8.66
N CYS A 88 -15.10 -2.37 -9.21
CA CYS A 88 -14.88 -2.42 -10.66
C CYS A 88 -15.99 -3.21 -11.38
N ARG A 89 -16.47 -4.34 -10.81
CA ARG A 89 -17.58 -5.09 -11.40
C ARG A 89 -18.89 -4.33 -11.37
N TYR A 90 -19.20 -3.65 -10.26
CA TYR A 90 -20.36 -2.79 -10.17
C TYR A 90 -20.27 -1.64 -11.19
N TYR A 91 -19.12 -1.00 -11.26
CA TYR A 91 -18.87 0.11 -12.17
C TYR A 91 -18.87 -0.31 -13.64
N TYR A 92 -18.52 -1.56 -13.95
CA TYR A 92 -18.59 -2.11 -15.30
C TYR A 92 -20.02 -2.03 -15.89
N ASP A 93 -21.05 -2.19 -15.06
CA ASP A 93 -22.44 -2.06 -15.52
C ASP A 93 -22.83 -0.60 -15.84
N ILE A 94 -22.01 0.37 -15.40
CA ILE A 94 -22.20 1.81 -15.59
C ILE A 94 -21.30 2.31 -16.74
N ASP A 95 -19.99 2.09 -16.65
CA ASP A 95 -18.99 2.40 -17.66
C ASP A 95 -17.98 1.25 -17.79
N GLN A 96 -18.15 0.45 -18.84
CA GLN A 96 -17.30 -0.70 -19.12
C GLN A 96 -15.87 -0.31 -19.46
N SER A 97 -15.69 0.79 -20.21
CA SER A 97 -14.37 1.21 -20.68
C SER A 97 -13.53 1.70 -19.50
N ALA A 98 -14.12 2.53 -18.64
CA ALA A 98 -13.47 3.03 -17.44
C ALA A 98 -13.17 1.89 -16.44
N ALA A 99 -14.12 0.97 -16.22
CA ALA A 99 -13.88 -0.19 -15.36
C ALA A 99 -12.71 -1.07 -15.85
N VAL A 100 -12.58 -1.29 -17.17
CA VAL A 100 -11.43 -2.00 -17.74
C VAL A 100 -10.14 -1.21 -17.53
N ALA A 101 -10.16 0.11 -17.73
CA ALA A 101 -8.99 0.98 -17.50
C ALA A 101 -8.49 0.89 -16.05
N TYR A 102 -9.39 0.85 -15.06
CA TYR A 102 -9.02 0.65 -13.66
C TYR A 102 -8.40 -0.72 -13.38
N VAL A 103 -8.89 -1.78 -14.02
CA VAL A 103 -8.27 -3.11 -13.93
C VAL A 103 -6.87 -3.09 -14.55
N CYS A 104 -6.68 -2.43 -15.69
CA CYS A 104 -5.37 -2.24 -16.31
C CYS A 104 -4.43 -1.45 -15.39
N ALA A 105 -4.88 -0.33 -14.82
CA ALA A 105 -4.10 0.48 -13.89
C ALA A 105 -3.61 -0.35 -12.67
N TYR A 106 -4.48 -1.18 -12.09
CA TYR A 106 -4.08 -2.11 -11.04
C TYR A 106 -2.93 -3.04 -11.50
N ARG A 107 -3.05 -3.63 -12.69
CA ARG A 107 -2.05 -4.57 -13.21
C ARG A 107 -0.73 -3.87 -13.55
N ASP A 108 -0.80 -2.67 -14.12
CA ASP A 108 0.38 -1.86 -14.43
C ASP A 108 1.13 -1.40 -13.17
N MET A 109 0.44 -1.24 -12.04
CA MET A 109 1.07 -0.89 -10.77
C MET A 109 1.62 -2.11 -10.01
N TRP A 110 0.90 -3.24 -10.03
CA TRP A 110 1.13 -4.33 -9.07
C TRP A 110 1.50 -5.67 -9.69
N ASP A 111 1.20 -5.95 -10.96
CA ASP A 111 1.61 -7.19 -11.60
C ASP A 111 3.11 -7.11 -11.97
N PRO A 112 3.89 -8.19 -11.78
CA PRO A 112 5.26 -8.28 -12.30
C PRO A 112 5.28 -8.04 -13.80
N GLU A 113 6.33 -7.39 -14.30
CA GLU A 113 6.47 -7.07 -15.73
C GLU A 113 6.44 -8.31 -16.63
N GLU A 114 6.98 -9.43 -16.16
CA GLU A 114 6.95 -10.73 -16.84
C GLU A 114 5.51 -11.24 -17.07
N GLU A 115 4.60 -10.90 -16.15
CA GLU A 115 3.18 -11.28 -16.14
C GLU A 115 2.30 -10.29 -16.90
N ARG A 116 2.87 -9.22 -17.49
CA ARG A 116 2.18 -8.25 -18.35
C ARG A 116 2.25 -8.72 -19.80
N PRO A 117 1.15 -9.22 -20.41
CA PRO A 117 1.16 -9.70 -21.78
C PRO A 117 1.34 -8.57 -22.83
N TRP A 118 1.16 -7.32 -22.42
CA TRP A 118 1.28 -6.11 -23.24
C TRP A 118 2.52 -5.27 -22.95
N ALA A 119 3.35 -5.65 -21.96
CA ALA A 119 4.66 -5.02 -21.82
C ALA A 119 5.48 -5.40 -23.04
N ASP A 120 6.00 -4.40 -23.75
CA ASP A 120 6.71 -4.58 -25.01
C ASP A 120 7.87 -5.58 -24.86
N LYS A 121 7.67 -6.83 -25.25
CA LYS A 121 8.72 -7.88 -25.20
C LYS A 121 9.71 -7.78 -26.35
N ASP A 122 9.54 -6.81 -27.25
CA ASP A 122 10.22 -6.75 -28.54
C ASP A 122 11.00 -5.44 -28.82
N ILE A 123 11.20 -4.54 -27.85
CA ILE A 123 11.93 -3.27 -28.09
C ILE A 123 13.46 -3.44 -28.17
N ASP A 124 14.04 -4.53 -27.66
CA ASP A 124 15.51 -4.73 -27.63
C ASP A 124 16.03 -5.80 -28.61
N LYS A 125 15.35 -6.07 -29.73
CA LYS A 125 15.80 -7.04 -30.76
C LYS A 125 16.31 -6.44 -32.07
N GLU A 126 16.68 -5.17 -32.09
CA GLU A 126 17.49 -4.61 -33.17
C GLU A 126 18.68 -3.84 -32.58
N GLU A 127 19.83 -4.52 -32.45
CA GLU A 127 21.16 -4.16 -33.00
C GLU A 127 22.26 -5.16 -32.60
#